data_AF-A0A0C2ZGU3-F1
#
_entry.id   AF-A0A0C2ZGU3-F1
#
_cell.length_a   1.000
_cell.length_b   1.000
_cell.length_c   1.000
_cell.angle_alpha   90.00
_cell.angle_beta   90.00
_cell.angle_gamma   90.00
#
_symmetry.space_group_name_H-M   'P 1'
#
loop_
_entity.id
_entity.type
_entity.pdbx_description
1 polymer ?
#
loop_
_entity_poly.entity_id
_entity_poly.type
_entity_poly.pdbx_seq_one_letter_code
_entity_poly.pdbx_strand_id
1 'polypeptide(L)'
;MPTQQFLDDFLPISCIPSYSQPRPFWKGCFQTTLDATDELKMYDPFIESISPFAPQLHFVNSHSLGDKDNGYPFETKPDISTNTLGQIGAYATSQLASQFRTHCYSVYVNRDHARIIRWERDGAIVTEPIFYNINSALTRFFSR
;
A
#
# COMPACT_ATOMS: atom_id res chain seq x y z
N MET A 1 -15.53 -2.25 -6.63
CA MET A 1 -16.04 -1.07 -5.92
C MET A 1 -15.26 0.14 -6.39
N PRO A 2 -15.93 1.21 -6.85
CA PRO A 2 -15.28 2.44 -7.26
C PRO A 2 -14.43 3.05 -6.13
N THR A 3 -13.24 3.56 -6.45
CA THR A 3 -12.30 4.05 -5.45
C THR A 3 -12.83 5.26 -4.68
N GLN A 4 -13.51 6.20 -5.35
CA GLN A 4 -14.06 7.38 -4.68
C GLN A 4 -15.14 6.99 -3.67
N GLN A 5 -16.06 6.10 -4.08
CA GLN A 5 -17.07 5.54 -3.19
C GLN A 5 -16.44 4.85 -1.98
N PHE A 6 -15.42 4.01 -2.18
CA PHE A 6 -14.71 3.37 -1.08
C PHE A 6 -14.12 4.38 -0.08
N LEU A 7 -13.46 5.43 -0.60
CA LEU A 7 -12.84 6.46 0.24
C LEU A 7 -13.86 7.27 1.01
N ASP A 8 -15.07 7.46 0.47
CA ASP A 8 -16.14 8.21 1.12
C ASP A 8 -16.88 7.34 2.15
N ASP A 9 -17.10 6.05 1.85
CA ASP A 9 -17.79 5.10 2.75
C ASP A 9 -16.92 4.70 3.96
N PHE A 10 -15.62 4.44 3.74
CA PHE A 10 -14.75 3.82 4.76
C PHE A 10 -13.70 4.76 5.34
N LEU A 11 -13.40 5.87 4.67
CA LEU A 11 -12.41 6.87 5.11
C LEU A 11 -12.92 8.31 4.90
N PRO A 12 -14.13 8.67 5.39
CA PRO A 12 -14.71 9.98 5.16
C PRO A 12 -13.84 11.09 5.77
N ILE A 13 -13.54 12.12 4.98
CA ILE A 13 -12.67 13.24 5.40
C ILE A 13 -13.24 13.96 6.63
N SER A 14 -14.57 14.05 6.73
CA SER A 14 -15.25 14.68 7.87
C SER A 14 -14.93 14.03 9.22
N CYS A 15 -14.48 12.77 9.22
CA CYS A 15 -14.17 12.01 10.42
C CYS A 15 -12.68 12.00 10.77
N ILE A 16 -11.81 12.66 9.99
CA ILE A 16 -10.36 12.67 10.19
C ILE A 16 -9.96 13.98 10.88
N PRO A 17 -9.56 13.95 12.17
CA PRO A 17 -9.14 15.14 12.90
C PRO A 17 -7.92 15.78 12.23
N SER A 18 -7.93 17.11 12.09
CA SER A 18 -6.78 17.89 11.60
C SER A 18 -6.30 17.53 10.19
N TYR A 19 -7.18 17.06 9.31
CA TYR A 19 -6.84 16.82 7.91
C TYR A 19 -6.35 18.11 7.23
N SER A 20 -5.05 18.14 6.92
CA SER A 20 -4.46 19.19 6.08
C SER A 20 -4.43 18.71 4.64
N GLN A 21 -4.83 19.57 3.70
CA GLN A 21 -4.80 19.20 2.28
C GLN A 21 -3.34 18.87 1.89
N PRO A 22 -3.08 17.67 1.36
CA PRO A 22 -1.74 17.25 0.98
C PRO A 22 -1.28 18.07 -0.23
N ARG A 23 0.01 17.98 -0.57
CA ARG A 23 0.51 18.58 -1.81
C ARG A 23 -0.35 18.16 -3.00
N PRO A 24 -0.66 19.09 -3.94
CA PRO A 24 -1.46 18.75 -5.11
C PRO A 24 -0.74 17.70 -5.94
N PHE A 25 -1.47 16.66 -6.32
CA PHE A 25 -0.99 15.62 -7.24
C PHE A 25 -0.64 16.24 -8.59
N TRP A 26 0.55 15.91 -9.12
CA TRP A 26 0.92 16.21 -10.50
C TRP A 26 1.00 14.93 -11.31
N LYS A 27 0.43 14.95 -12.52
CA LYS A 27 0.43 13.80 -13.44
C LYS A 27 1.88 13.43 -13.79
N GLY A 28 2.20 12.15 -13.73
CA GLY A 28 3.55 11.64 -14.00
C GLY A 28 4.51 11.69 -12.82
N CYS A 29 4.05 11.99 -11.59
CA CYS A 29 4.91 11.92 -10.39
C CYS A 29 5.57 10.56 -10.19
N PHE A 30 4.93 9.48 -10.63
CA PHE A 30 5.46 8.11 -10.53
C PHE A 30 6.10 7.59 -11.82
N GLN A 31 6.42 8.45 -12.80
CA GLN A 31 6.96 7.98 -14.08
C GLN A 31 8.26 7.18 -13.90
N THR A 32 9.16 7.65 -13.02
CA THR A 32 10.41 6.95 -12.67
C THR A 32 10.15 5.56 -12.08
N THR A 33 9.08 5.40 -11.31
CA THR A 33 8.64 4.11 -10.78
C THR A 33 8.19 3.17 -11.90
N LEU A 34 7.45 3.68 -12.88
CA LEU A 34 6.96 2.90 -14.01
C LEU A 34 8.05 2.52 -15.01
N ASP A 35 9.08 3.35 -15.14
CA ASP A 35 10.21 3.12 -16.04
C ASP A 35 11.19 2.06 -15.48
N ALA A 36 11.03 1.67 -14.22
CA ALA A 36 11.86 0.63 -13.60
C ALA A 36 11.59 -0.75 -14.24
N THR A 37 12.65 -1.40 -14.72
CA THR A 37 12.55 -2.72 -15.39
C THR A 37 12.31 -3.88 -14.42
N ASP A 38 12.71 -3.71 -13.16
CA ASP A 38 12.68 -4.74 -12.13
C ASP A 38 11.87 -4.25 -10.91
N GLU A 39 11.11 -5.14 -10.29
CA GLU A 39 10.34 -4.85 -9.07
C GLU A 39 11.23 -4.26 -7.97
N LEU A 40 12.43 -4.81 -7.79
CA LEU A 40 13.37 -4.34 -6.77
C LEU A 40 13.81 -2.89 -7.00
N LYS A 41 13.92 -2.47 -8.26
CA LYS A 41 14.30 -1.11 -8.65
C LYS A 41 13.13 -0.14 -8.62
N MET A 42 11.91 -0.63 -8.43
CA MET A 42 10.69 0.16 -8.38
C MET A 42 10.46 0.79 -7.00
N TYR A 43 10.94 0.13 -5.94
CA TYR A 43 10.62 0.50 -4.56
C TYR A 43 11.15 1.88 -4.16
N ASP A 44 12.44 2.17 -4.38
CA ASP A 44 13.02 3.45 -3.97
C ASP A 44 12.39 4.63 -4.74
N PRO A 45 12.23 4.58 -6.08
CA PRO A 45 11.51 5.63 -6.81
C PRO A 45 10.07 5.81 -6.36
N PHE A 46 9.37 4.74 -5.98
CA PHE A 46 8.01 4.83 -5.43
C PHE A 46 8.00 5.58 -4.09
N ILE A 47 8.93 5.23 -3.19
CA ILE A 47 9.09 5.87 -1.88
C ILE A 47 9.36 7.37 -2.04
N GLU A 48 10.30 7.74 -2.91
CA GLU A 48 10.63 9.14 -3.19
C GLU A 48 9.43 9.90 -3.74
N SER A 49 8.67 9.28 -4.64
CA SER A 49 7.50 9.88 -5.28
C SER A 49 6.34 10.07 -4.30
N ILE A 50 6.13 9.14 -3.36
CA ILE A 50 4.99 9.16 -2.43
C ILE A 50 5.23 9.97 -1.16
N SER A 51 6.49 10.07 -0.71
CA SER A 51 6.87 10.75 0.54
C SER A 51 6.38 12.21 0.64
N PRO A 52 6.45 13.05 -0.43
CA PRO A 52 5.96 14.43 -0.36
C PRO A 52 4.46 14.58 -0.09
N PHE A 53 3.69 13.53 -0.34
CA PHE A 53 2.24 13.52 -0.18
C PHE A 53 1.76 12.96 1.15
N ALA A 54 2.62 12.20 1.84
CA ALA A 54 2.34 11.61 3.14
C ALA A 54 3.53 11.84 4.08
N PRO A 55 3.83 13.11 4.42
CA PRO A 55 4.99 13.45 5.25
C PRO A 55 4.93 12.86 6.67
N GLN A 56 3.73 12.49 7.14
CA GLN A 56 3.53 11.82 8.41
C GLN A 56 3.87 10.32 8.40
N LEU A 57 4.04 9.73 7.21
CA LEU A 57 4.33 8.31 7.04
C LEU A 57 5.80 8.10 6.70
N HIS A 58 6.40 7.08 7.32
CA HIS A 58 7.74 6.62 6.99
C HIS A 58 7.65 5.39 6.09
N PHE A 59 7.98 5.57 4.83
CA PHE A 59 8.04 4.47 3.86
C PHE A 59 9.43 3.84 3.88
N VAL A 60 9.48 2.51 3.94
CA VAL A 60 10.74 1.75 4.08
C VAL A 60 10.77 0.64 3.03
N ASN A 61 11.87 0.55 2.30
CA ASN A 61 12.15 -0.57 1.40
C ASN A 61 12.63 -1.77 2.23
N SER A 62 11.71 -2.66 2.62
CA SER A 62 12.02 -3.85 3.42
C SER A 62 12.93 -4.86 2.70
N HIS A 63 12.99 -4.84 1.36
CA HIS A 63 13.92 -5.70 0.61
C HIS A 63 15.38 -5.28 0.83
N SER A 64 15.64 -3.98 0.97
CA SER A 64 16.98 -3.44 1.19
C SER A 64 17.54 -3.76 2.59
N LEU A 65 16.67 -4.08 3.54
CA LEU A 65 16.98 -4.43 4.92
C LEU A 65 16.78 -5.94 5.12
N GLY A 66 17.62 -6.73 4.46
CA GLY A 66 17.67 -8.17 4.71
C GLY A 66 18.00 -8.44 6.19
N ASP A 67 17.22 -9.32 6.80
CA ASP A 67 17.44 -9.70 8.19
C ASP A 67 18.73 -10.51 8.31
N LYS A 68 19.77 -9.88 8.85
CA LYS A 68 21.10 -10.48 9.00
C LYS A 68 21.20 -11.42 10.21
N ASP A 69 20.21 -11.41 11.11
CA ASP A 69 20.25 -12.09 12.41
C ASP A 69 19.23 -13.22 12.54
N ASN A 70 18.54 -13.58 11.46
CA ASN A 70 17.43 -14.53 11.58
C ASN A 70 17.82 -15.95 11.99
N GLY A 71 19.10 -16.35 12.00
CA GLY A 71 19.54 -17.65 12.53
C GLY A 71 18.92 -18.89 11.86
N TYR A 72 18.07 -18.71 10.85
CA TYR A 72 17.37 -19.75 10.13
C TYR A 72 18.17 -20.10 8.87
N PRO A 73 18.51 -21.39 8.64
CA PRO A 73 19.25 -21.85 7.47
C PRO A 73 18.43 -21.88 6.18
N PHE A 74 17.18 -21.42 6.24
CA PHE A 74 16.28 -21.40 5.10
C PHE A 74 16.44 -20.07 4.35
N GLU A 75 17.30 -20.09 3.33
CA GLU A 75 17.26 -19.13 2.19
C GLU A 75 16.02 -19.31 1.31
N THR A 76 15.10 -20.20 1.69
CA THR A 76 13.79 -20.32 1.07
C THR A 76 12.95 -19.12 1.48
N LYS A 77 13.02 -18.04 0.68
CA LYS A 77 11.83 -17.22 0.42
C LYS A 77 10.69 -18.23 0.23
N PRO A 78 9.68 -18.28 1.10
CA PRO A 78 8.58 -19.20 0.90
C PRO A 78 8.06 -18.91 -0.50
N ASP A 79 8.05 -19.96 -1.31
CA ASP A 79 7.65 -19.95 -2.71
C ASP A 79 6.50 -18.94 -2.92
N ILE A 80 6.85 -17.79 -3.51
CA ILE A 80 6.00 -16.60 -3.68
C ILE A 80 4.85 -16.91 -4.66
N SER A 81 4.79 -18.12 -5.24
CA SER A 81 4.04 -18.38 -6.46
C SER A 81 2.65 -19.00 -6.29
N THR A 82 2.28 -19.62 -5.17
CA THR A 82 1.03 -20.41 -5.19
C THR A 82 -0.24 -19.60 -4.87
N ASN A 83 -0.19 -18.53 -4.07
CA ASN A 83 -1.30 -17.59 -3.93
C ASN A 83 -0.91 -16.26 -3.24
N THR A 84 -0.56 -15.21 -4.00
CA THR A 84 -0.28 -13.86 -3.47
C THR A 84 -1.40 -13.34 -2.55
N LEU A 85 -2.66 -13.69 -2.84
CA LEU A 85 -3.81 -13.32 -2.00
C LEU A 85 -3.75 -13.99 -0.62
N GLY A 86 -3.32 -15.26 -0.57
CA GLY A 86 -3.16 -16.00 0.68
C GLY A 86 -2.09 -15.39 1.59
N GLN A 87 -0.99 -14.91 1.00
CA GLN A 87 0.09 -14.26 1.75
C GLN A 87 -0.35 -12.91 2.33
N ILE A 88 -0.94 -12.02 1.51
CA ILE A 88 -1.41 -10.72 2.00
C ILE A 88 -2.55 -10.86 3.02
N GLY A 89 -3.41 -11.88 2.86
CA GLY A 89 -4.45 -12.21 3.82
C GLY A 89 -3.87 -12.70 5.16
N ALA A 90 -2.81 -13.52 5.12
CA ALA A 90 -2.12 -13.95 6.34
C ALA A 90 -1.51 -12.77 7.10
N TYR A 91 -0.86 -11.82 6.40
CA TYR A 91 -0.32 -10.61 7.02
C TYR A 91 -1.41 -9.75 7.66
N ALA A 92 -2.51 -9.51 6.95
CA ALA A 92 -3.65 -8.77 7.49
C ALA A 92 -4.23 -9.45 8.74
N THR A 93 -4.37 -10.78 8.70
CA THR A 93 -4.87 -11.58 9.83
C THR A 93 -3.96 -11.47 11.04
N SER A 94 -2.64 -11.59 10.87
CA SER A 94 -1.67 -11.43 11.96
C SER A 94 -1.74 -10.03 12.59
N GLN A 95 -1.86 -8.98 11.78
CA GLN A 95 -2.00 -7.60 12.29
C GLN A 95 -3.30 -7.41 13.08
N LEU A 96 -4.44 -7.90 12.56
CA LEU A 96 -5.73 -7.81 13.23
C LEU A 96 -5.75 -8.58 14.56
N ALA A 97 -5.12 -9.76 14.60
CA ALA A 97 -5.00 -10.58 15.80
C ALA A 97 -4.11 -9.92 16.87
N SER A 98 -3.02 -9.25 16.45
CA SER A 98 -2.07 -8.63 17.38
C SER A 98 -2.56 -7.29 17.97
N GLN A 99 -3.30 -6.49 17.20
CA GLN A 99 -3.62 -5.10 17.58
C GLN A 99 -5.08 -4.89 18.05
N PHE A 100 -5.87 -5.95 18.21
CA PHE A 100 -7.30 -5.90 18.56
C PHE A 100 -8.11 -4.88 17.72
N ARG A 101 -7.76 -4.72 16.44
CA ARG A 101 -8.48 -3.84 15.52
C ARG A 101 -9.65 -4.58 14.87
N THR A 102 -10.72 -3.85 14.54
CA THR A 102 -11.90 -4.41 13.86
C THR A 102 -11.69 -4.57 12.35
N HIS A 103 -10.81 -3.74 11.78
CA HIS A 103 -10.44 -3.77 10.36
C HIS A 103 -9.01 -3.25 10.16
N CYS A 104 -8.38 -3.60 9.05
CA CYS A 104 -7.11 -3.02 8.62
C CYS A 104 -7.17 -2.65 7.14
N TYR A 105 -6.37 -1.68 6.73
CA TYR A 105 -6.27 -1.27 5.34
C TYR A 105 -4.90 -1.63 4.80
N SER A 106 -4.86 -2.14 3.58
CA SER A 106 -3.62 -2.36 2.84
C SER A 106 -3.73 -1.78 1.44
N VAL A 107 -2.57 -1.44 0.89
CA VAL A 107 -2.44 -1.04 -0.51
C VAL A 107 -1.64 -2.12 -1.21
N TYR A 108 -2.25 -2.74 -2.20
CA TYR A 108 -1.56 -3.65 -3.12
C TYR A 108 -1.09 -2.85 -4.31
N VAL A 109 0.22 -2.75 -4.51
CA VAL A 109 0.83 -2.06 -5.66
C VAL A 109 1.36 -3.11 -6.63
N ASN A 110 0.96 -3.01 -7.89
CA ASN A 110 1.44 -3.87 -8.96
C ASN A 110 1.75 -3.01 -10.18
N ARG A 111 3.05 -2.87 -10.51
CA ARG A 111 3.55 -2.14 -11.68
C ARG A 111 2.84 -0.81 -11.86
N ASP A 112 1.86 -0.71 -12.75
CA ASP A 112 1.18 0.51 -13.17
C ASP A 112 -0.09 0.87 -12.39
N HIS A 113 -0.58 -0.02 -11.53
CA HIS A 113 -1.81 0.18 -10.79
C HIS A 113 -1.68 -0.26 -9.33
N ALA A 114 -2.56 0.31 -8.50
CA ALA A 114 -2.70 -0.06 -7.11
C ALA A 114 -4.15 -0.39 -6.78
N ARG A 115 -4.36 -1.16 -5.72
CA ARG A 115 -5.68 -1.43 -5.15
C ARG A 115 -5.64 -1.16 -3.66
N ILE A 116 -6.61 -0.41 -3.17
CA ILE A 116 -6.86 -0.27 -1.75
C ILE A 116 -7.75 -1.44 -1.33
N ILE A 117 -7.36 -2.09 -0.23
CA ILE A 117 -8.04 -3.23 0.36
C ILE A 117 -8.40 -2.87 1.79
N ARG A 118 -9.66 -3.09 2.18
CA ARG A 118 -10.10 -3.09 3.58
C ARG A 118 -10.35 -4.53 4.00
N TRP A 119 -9.62 -4.98 5.01
CA TRP A 119 -9.77 -6.31 5.61
C TRP A 119 -10.70 -6.23 6.81
N GLU A 120 -11.59 -7.22 6.90
CA GLU A 120 -12.46 -7.49 8.04
C GLU A 120 -12.30 -8.95 8.44
N ARG A 121 -12.94 -9.37 9.55
CA ARG A 121 -12.89 -10.78 9.98
C ARG A 121 -13.55 -11.74 8.98
N ASP A 122 -14.55 -11.26 8.25
CA ASP A 122 -15.35 -12.08 7.33
C ASP A 122 -14.88 -11.98 5.86
N GLY A 123 -13.84 -11.19 5.57
CA GLY A 123 -13.31 -11.08 4.22
C GLY A 123 -12.62 -9.75 3.93
N ALA A 124 -12.64 -9.34 2.66
CA ALA A 124 -11.99 -8.12 2.21
C ALA A 124 -12.84 -7.38 1.16
N ILE A 125 -12.88 -6.06 1.29
CA ILE A 125 -13.45 -5.16 0.28
C ILE A 125 -12.29 -4.60 -0.54
N VAL A 126 -12.33 -4.80 -1.85
CA VAL A 126 -11.26 -4.41 -2.77
C VAL A 126 -11.78 -3.38 -3.78
N THR A 127 -10.99 -2.32 -3.96
CA THR A 127 -11.27 -1.28 -4.95
C THR A 127 -10.94 -1.73 -6.38
N GLU A 128 -11.54 -1.04 -7.35
CA GLU A 128 -11.08 -1.09 -8.75
C GLU A 128 -9.62 -0.61 -8.88
N PRO A 129 -8.90 -1.04 -9.93
CA PRO A 129 -7.51 -0.61 -10.15
C PRO A 129 -7.38 0.90 -10.21
N ILE A 130 -6.42 1.42 -9.45
CA ILE A 130 -6.03 2.83 -9.43
C ILE A 130 -4.75 2.95 -10.23
N PHE A 131 -4.82 3.50 -11.44
CA PHE A 131 -3.64 3.91 -12.19
C PHE A 131 -3.05 5.16 -11.54
N TYR A 132 -2.09 4.95 -10.64
CA TYR A 132 -1.62 5.97 -9.71
C TYR A 132 -0.73 7.04 -10.38
N ASN A 133 -0.36 6.84 -11.64
CA ASN A 133 0.26 7.84 -12.50
C ASN A 133 -0.72 8.90 -13.05
N ILE A 134 -2.03 8.58 -13.05
CA ILE A 134 -3.10 9.43 -13.59
C ILE A 134 -4.05 9.87 -12.46
N ASN A 135 -4.33 8.97 -11.52
CA ASN A 135 -5.33 9.17 -10.48
C ASN A 135 -4.68 9.47 -9.13
N SER A 136 -5.10 10.57 -8.50
CA SER A 136 -4.62 11.02 -7.18
C SER A 136 -5.20 10.23 -6.00
N ALA A 137 -6.07 9.25 -6.23
CA ALA A 137 -6.76 8.52 -5.15
C ALA A 137 -5.79 7.76 -4.24
N LEU A 138 -4.71 7.19 -4.80
CA LEU A 138 -3.68 6.50 -4.01
C LEU A 138 -2.99 7.48 -3.06
N THR A 139 -2.56 8.61 -3.60
CA THR A 139 -1.94 9.70 -2.85
C THR A 139 -2.86 10.22 -1.75
N ARG A 140 -4.15 10.41 -2.09
CA ARG A 140 -5.18 10.83 -1.13
C ARG A 140 -5.35 9.84 0.01
N PHE A 141 -5.24 8.54 -0.25
CA PHE A 141 -5.29 7.51 0.78
C PHE A 141 -4.14 7.65 1.79
N PHE A 142 -2.90 7.79 1.33
CA PHE A 142 -1.73 7.89 2.23
C PHE A 142 -1.57 9.24 2.91
N SER A 143 -2.14 10.28 2.32
CA SER A 143 -2.07 11.63 2.86
C SER A 143 -2.99 11.91 4.04
N ARG A 144 -3.94 11.00 4.28
CA ARG A 144 -4.90 11.03 5.38
C ARG A 144 -4.27 10.47 6.65
#